data_AF-A0A2S6GPI0-F1
#
_entry.id   AF-A0A2S6GPI0-F1
#
_cell.length_a   1.000
_cell.length_b   1.000
_cell.length_c   1.000
_cell.angle_alpha   90.00
_cell.angle_beta   90.00
_cell.angle_gamma   90.00
#
_symmetry.space_group_name_H-M   'P 1'
#
loop_
_entity.id
_entity.type
_entity.pdbx_description
1 polymer ?
#
loop_
_entity_poly.entity_id
_entity_poly.type
_entity_poly.pdbx_seq_one_letter_code
_entity_poly.pdbx_strand_id
1 'polypeptide(L)'
;MPDWTYHPLRPIADAVLGVRRSRLVALRALAAVGRLPGGRGVVARALGHRHPPAHLAGSIAGIPIRVRLGAVVPPSVAVPAVRALPLVGAGLLEIAPVGPGDVETVRAAARGRRVPVIVRTDDPEVAAALVDHVDGVKASWPVTHTADPDTTDAATALTGSDAIVLARPEVLLHAGPGWYGRVIEAATPTSPPSTTIGRNPLRWPPWWWGALVGLGMVVAGLGAAAITLGPVLLWYDRDLLGTDLAGLHAVNHHLVGFLQHDRITMAGTMVTIGVLYTALALGGLRRGHPWARDAYAVSGWIGFSTLVYFIGLGFVEPLHTAVAVVLFPMFLAATLPRTDPPQWTTPPTARERERRWALVGQLLLVVTGIGLFIGGAVVSLVGLSDVFVASDLTYLGVDAGTLSDRLVAFVAHDRAGFGGALLSAAVAITLLSAWGWRPGAVWVWWSLAVAAATGFLPAVLVHSGIHYTDFWHLAPVYAGIGFTALGLALSYPYLCARGTTVVACRTPGNA
;
A
#
# COMPACT_ATOMS: atom_id res chain seq x y z
N MET A 1 0.62 -10.57 -10.23
CA MET A 1 1.40 -10.74 -9.00
C MET A 1 2.26 -9.50 -8.85
N PRO A 2 2.09 -8.66 -7.82
CA PRO A 2 3.01 -7.55 -7.60
C PRO A 2 4.46 -8.04 -7.41
N ASP A 3 5.45 -7.20 -7.73
CA ASP A 3 6.86 -7.61 -7.68
C ASP A 3 7.32 -8.12 -6.31
N TRP A 4 6.79 -7.53 -5.22
CA TRP A 4 7.06 -7.93 -3.84
C TRP A 4 6.43 -9.28 -3.46
N THR A 5 5.50 -9.81 -4.25
CA THR A 5 5.09 -11.23 -4.14
C THR A 5 5.88 -12.10 -5.12
N TYR A 6 6.02 -11.64 -6.36
CA TYR A 6 6.57 -12.44 -7.44
C TYR A 6 8.02 -12.81 -7.18
N HIS A 7 8.90 -11.85 -6.90
CA HIS A 7 10.34 -12.13 -6.74
C HIS A 7 10.67 -12.91 -5.46
N PRO A 8 10.15 -12.52 -4.28
CA PRO A 8 10.45 -13.26 -3.05
C PRO A 8 9.90 -14.70 -3.05
N LEU A 9 8.70 -14.92 -3.59
CA LEU A 9 8.03 -16.23 -3.53
C LEU A 9 8.36 -17.15 -4.71
N ARG A 10 8.86 -16.60 -5.82
CA ARG A 10 9.17 -17.39 -7.03
C ARG A 10 10.14 -18.55 -6.76
N PRO A 11 11.27 -18.40 -6.05
CA PRO A 11 12.18 -19.52 -5.80
C PRO A 11 11.48 -20.70 -5.09
N ILE A 12 10.61 -20.39 -4.12
CA ILE A 12 9.83 -21.38 -3.38
C ILE A 12 8.81 -22.05 -4.31
N ALA A 13 8.06 -21.26 -5.07
CA ALA A 13 7.07 -21.78 -6.01
C ALA A 13 7.71 -22.61 -7.14
N ASP A 14 8.88 -22.20 -7.64
CA ASP A 14 9.66 -22.91 -8.65
C ASP A 14 10.14 -24.26 -8.10
N ALA A 15 10.57 -24.32 -6.84
CA ALA A 15 10.99 -25.55 -6.18
C ALA A 15 9.83 -26.53 -5.94
N VAL A 16 8.67 -26.02 -5.52
CA VAL A 16 7.50 -26.85 -5.15
C VAL A 16 6.69 -27.31 -6.37
N LEU A 17 6.46 -26.42 -7.34
CA LEU A 17 5.57 -26.67 -8.48
C LEU A 17 6.32 -26.97 -9.77
N GLY A 18 7.60 -26.63 -9.85
CA GLY A 18 8.38 -26.60 -11.09
C GLY A 18 8.18 -25.28 -11.87
N VAL A 19 9.26 -24.82 -12.50
CA VAL A 19 9.38 -23.50 -13.15
C VAL A 19 8.26 -23.19 -14.16
N ARG A 20 7.85 -24.18 -14.97
CA ARG A 20 6.79 -23.94 -15.97
C ARG A 20 5.42 -23.79 -15.30
N ARG A 21 5.12 -24.62 -14.30
CA ARG A 21 3.82 -24.61 -13.62
C ARG A 21 3.67 -23.39 -12.73
N SER A 22 4.70 -22.99 -12.00
CA SER A 22 4.69 -21.79 -11.16
C SER A 22 4.32 -20.53 -11.95
N ARG A 23 4.96 -20.33 -13.13
CA ARG A 23 4.68 -19.20 -14.04
C ARG A 23 3.25 -19.22 -14.56
N LEU A 24 2.75 -20.39 -14.98
CA LEU A 24 1.38 -20.54 -15.44
C LEU A 24 0.35 -20.30 -14.32
N VAL A 25 0.63 -20.78 -13.11
CA VAL A 25 -0.22 -20.55 -11.93
C VAL A 25 -0.27 -19.07 -11.60
N ALA A 26 0.87 -18.37 -11.58
CA ALA A 26 0.92 -16.92 -11.34
C ALA A 26 0.09 -16.13 -12.36
N LEU A 27 0.19 -16.49 -13.65
CA LEU A 27 -0.57 -15.85 -14.72
C LEU A 27 -2.07 -16.16 -14.64
N ARG A 28 -2.44 -17.43 -14.37
CA ARG A 28 -3.83 -17.87 -14.21
C ARG A 28 -4.49 -17.28 -12.97
N ALA A 29 -3.76 -17.15 -11.87
CA ALA A 29 -4.24 -16.51 -10.65
C ALA A 29 -4.60 -15.05 -10.93
N LEU A 30 -3.71 -14.30 -11.60
CA LEU A 30 -3.98 -12.92 -12.00
C LEU A 30 -5.18 -12.83 -12.94
N ALA A 31 -5.29 -13.74 -13.91
CA ALA A 31 -6.44 -13.82 -14.81
C ALA A 31 -7.75 -14.12 -14.06
N ALA A 32 -7.72 -15.02 -13.06
CA ALA A 32 -8.87 -15.41 -12.26
C ALA A 32 -9.40 -14.22 -11.44
N VAL A 33 -8.53 -13.49 -10.74
CA VAL A 33 -8.92 -12.28 -9.99
C VAL A 33 -9.57 -11.25 -10.93
N GLY A 34 -9.03 -11.08 -12.15
CA GLY A 34 -9.60 -10.18 -13.15
C GLY A 34 -10.99 -10.57 -13.67
N ARG A 35 -11.47 -11.80 -13.43
CA ARG A 35 -12.82 -12.27 -13.81
C ARG A 35 -13.88 -11.98 -12.75
N LEU A 36 -13.48 -11.80 -11.49
CA LEU A 36 -14.42 -11.52 -10.41
C LEU A 36 -15.09 -10.14 -10.62
N PRO A 37 -16.37 -9.99 -10.26
CA PRO A 37 -17.03 -8.68 -10.21
C PRO A 37 -16.22 -7.71 -9.34
N GLY A 38 -15.88 -6.54 -9.85
CA GLY A 38 -15.02 -5.57 -9.13
C GLY A 38 -13.54 -5.96 -8.99
N GLY A 39 -13.15 -7.22 -9.23
CA GLY A 39 -11.77 -7.71 -9.08
C GLY A 39 -10.74 -6.94 -9.90
N ARG A 40 -11.15 -6.36 -11.05
CA ARG A 40 -10.32 -5.46 -11.86
C ARG A 40 -9.97 -4.18 -11.12
N GLY A 41 -10.97 -3.54 -10.50
CA GLY A 41 -10.79 -2.31 -9.74
C GLY A 41 -9.94 -2.55 -8.50
N VAL A 42 -10.11 -3.71 -7.87
CA VAL A 42 -9.27 -4.15 -6.74
C VAL A 42 -7.84 -4.36 -7.18
N VAL A 43 -7.56 -5.09 -8.27
CA VAL A 43 -6.19 -5.31 -8.76
C VAL A 43 -5.54 -4.01 -9.22
N ALA A 44 -6.25 -3.20 -10.01
CA ALA A 44 -5.73 -1.91 -10.47
C ALA A 44 -5.37 -0.99 -9.29
N ARG A 45 -6.25 -0.89 -8.29
CA ARG A 45 -5.98 -0.09 -7.07
C ARG A 45 -4.89 -0.72 -6.21
N ALA A 46 -4.98 -2.01 -5.88
CA ALA A 46 -4.04 -2.71 -5.02
C ALA A 46 -2.62 -2.78 -5.60
N LEU A 47 -2.47 -2.86 -6.92
CA LEU A 47 -1.16 -2.83 -7.58
C LEU A 47 -0.67 -1.41 -7.90
N GLY A 48 -1.43 -0.37 -7.54
CA GLY A 48 -1.08 1.02 -7.87
C GLY A 48 -1.13 1.34 -9.37
N HIS A 49 -1.70 0.46 -10.20
CA HIS A 49 -1.88 0.69 -11.63
C HIS A 49 -3.12 1.55 -11.83
N ARG A 50 -2.91 2.87 -11.77
CA ARG A 50 -3.97 3.85 -12.07
C ARG A 50 -4.19 3.95 -13.56
N HIS A 51 -5.32 4.56 -13.93
CA HIS A 51 -5.63 4.91 -15.31
C HIS A 51 -4.39 5.48 -15.98
N PRO A 52 -3.94 4.86 -17.09
CA PRO A 52 -2.72 5.28 -17.74
C PRO A 52 -2.86 6.75 -18.17
N PRO A 53 -1.79 7.53 -18.06
CA PRO A 53 -1.79 8.93 -18.47
C PRO A 53 -2.29 9.07 -19.91
N ALA A 54 -3.14 10.08 -20.17
CA ALA A 54 -3.71 10.30 -21.49
C ALA A 54 -2.65 10.53 -22.58
N HIS A 55 -1.47 11.06 -22.23
CA HIS A 55 -0.36 11.27 -23.17
C HIS A 55 0.30 9.97 -23.65
N LEU A 56 0.08 8.85 -22.96
CA LEU A 56 0.54 7.53 -23.39
C LEU A 56 -0.49 6.81 -24.27
N ALA A 57 -1.67 7.38 -24.50
CA ALA A 57 -2.62 6.86 -25.49
C ALA A 57 -2.05 7.03 -26.91
N GLY A 58 -2.60 6.28 -27.86
CA GLY A 58 -2.20 6.36 -29.26
C GLY A 58 -3.03 5.45 -30.16
N SER A 59 -2.48 5.13 -31.33
CA SER A 59 -3.09 4.15 -32.23
C SER A 59 -2.02 3.32 -32.95
N ILE A 60 -2.39 2.12 -33.40
CA ILE A 60 -1.56 1.26 -34.25
C ILE A 60 -2.35 0.87 -35.50
N ALA A 61 -1.93 1.36 -36.67
CA ALA A 61 -2.62 1.12 -37.94
C ALA A 61 -4.14 1.37 -37.86
N GLY A 62 -4.56 2.46 -37.21
CA GLY A 62 -5.97 2.82 -37.02
C GLY A 62 -6.65 2.19 -35.79
N ILE A 63 -6.00 1.25 -35.10
CA ILE A 63 -6.54 0.62 -33.88
C ILE A 63 -6.22 1.50 -32.67
N PRO A 64 -7.22 2.04 -31.94
CA PRO A 64 -6.96 2.89 -30.79
C PRO A 64 -6.43 2.08 -29.60
N ILE A 65 -5.36 2.57 -28.96
CA ILE A 65 -4.74 1.95 -27.78
C ILE A 65 -4.70 2.95 -26.62
N ARG A 66 -5.06 2.48 -25.42
CA ARG A 66 -5.07 3.32 -24.20
C ARG A 66 -3.67 3.62 -23.68
N VAL A 67 -2.72 2.71 -23.95
CA VAL A 67 -1.30 2.85 -23.58
C VAL A 67 -0.48 2.29 -24.72
N ARG A 68 0.52 3.03 -25.19
CA ARG A 68 1.52 2.62 -26.18
C ARG A 68 2.56 1.62 -25.63
N LEU A 69 2.18 0.87 -24.59
CA LEU A 69 3.04 -0.09 -23.89
C LEU A 69 2.29 -1.42 -23.78
N GLY A 70 2.94 -2.53 -24.12
CA GLY A 70 2.28 -3.83 -24.24
C GLY A 70 3.20 -5.02 -24.02
N ALA A 71 2.77 -6.19 -24.49
CA ALA A 71 3.59 -7.41 -24.47
C ALA A 71 3.38 -8.24 -25.73
N VAL A 72 4.43 -8.98 -26.09
CA VAL A 72 4.34 -10.11 -27.02
C VAL A 72 4.23 -11.41 -26.23
N VAL A 73 3.28 -12.27 -26.60
CA VAL A 73 3.00 -13.53 -25.91
C VAL A 73 2.86 -14.69 -26.90
N PRO A 74 3.38 -15.89 -26.58
CA PRO A 74 3.18 -17.05 -27.44
C PRO A 74 1.75 -17.60 -27.31
N PRO A 75 1.23 -18.28 -28.35
CA PRO A 75 -0.13 -18.85 -28.35
C PRO A 75 -0.43 -19.73 -27.13
N SER A 76 0.55 -20.54 -26.71
CA SER A 76 0.43 -21.48 -25.57
C SER A 76 0.00 -20.85 -24.23
N VAL A 77 0.17 -19.54 -24.06
CA VAL A 77 -0.24 -18.81 -22.85
C VAL A 77 -1.19 -17.64 -23.15
N ALA A 78 -1.65 -17.49 -24.40
CA ALA A 78 -2.43 -16.34 -24.84
C ALA A 78 -3.74 -16.16 -24.05
N VAL A 79 -4.47 -17.26 -23.80
CA VAL A 79 -5.77 -17.21 -23.09
C VAL A 79 -5.66 -16.57 -21.69
N PRO A 80 -4.77 -17.03 -20.78
CA PRO A 80 -4.60 -16.36 -19.50
C PRO A 80 -3.87 -15.01 -19.64
N ALA A 81 -2.95 -14.84 -20.59
CA ALA A 81 -2.20 -13.60 -20.76
C ALA A 81 -3.09 -12.41 -21.16
N VAL A 82 -3.99 -12.60 -22.12
CA VAL A 82 -4.94 -11.58 -22.61
C VAL A 82 -5.86 -11.05 -21.50
N ARG A 83 -6.09 -11.85 -20.46
CA ARG A 83 -6.90 -11.47 -19.31
C ARG A 83 -6.07 -10.85 -18.17
N ALA A 84 -4.82 -11.27 -18.02
CA ALA A 84 -3.98 -10.93 -16.89
C ALA A 84 -3.12 -9.68 -17.14
N LEU A 85 -2.44 -9.58 -18.29
CA LEU A 85 -1.49 -8.51 -18.58
C LEU A 85 -2.11 -7.10 -18.60
N PRO A 86 -3.37 -6.92 -19.06
CA PRO A 86 -4.01 -5.61 -18.97
C PRO A 86 -4.21 -5.11 -17.53
N LEU A 87 -4.31 -6.03 -16.56
CA LEU A 87 -4.48 -5.67 -15.14
C LEU A 87 -3.19 -5.09 -14.53
N VAL A 88 -2.06 -5.36 -15.16
CA VAL A 88 -0.73 -4.85 -14.76
C VAL A 88 -0.22 -3.81 -15.73
N GLY A 89 -1.09 -3.21 -16.57
CA GLY A 89 -0.74 -2.02 -17.36
C GLY A 89 -0.40 -2.24 -18.83
N ALA A 90 -0.52 -3.47 -19.37
CA ALA A 90 -0.40 -3.67 -20.81
C ALA A 90 -1.62 -3.06 -21.55
N GLY A 91 -1.38 -2.13 -22.46
CA GLY A 91 -2.39 -1.46 -23.30
C GLY A 91 -2.57 -2.06 -24.70
N LEU A 92 -1.69 -2.98 -25.10
CA LEU A 92 -1.71 -3.72 -26.36
C LEU A 92 -1.09 -5.10 -26.14
N LEU A 93 -1.60 -6.12 -26.82
CA LEU A 93 -1.01 -7.46 -26.80
C LEU A 93 -0.80 -7.98 -28.21
N GLU A 94 0.41 -8.46 -28.48
CA GLU A 94 0.73 -9.20 -29.69
C GLU A 94 0.80 -10.69 -29.38
N ILE A 95 0.02 -11.50 -30.09
CA ILE A 95 0.17 -12.96 -30.05
C ILE A 95 1.06 -13.36 -31.22
N ALA A 96 2.24 -13.91 -30.92
CA ALA A 96 3.23 -14.24 -31.93
C ALA A 96 4.31 -15.24 -31.45
N PRO A 97 4.92 -15.99 -32.39
CA PRO A 97 4.41 -16.26 -33.74
C PRO A 97 3.16 -17.15 -33.69
N VAL A 98 2.27 -17.05 -34.69
CA VAL A 98 1.05 -17.87 -34.79
C VAL A 98 1.11 -18.73 -36.04
N GLY A 99 0.98 -20.04 -35.88
CA GLY A 99 0.86 -20.99 -36.98
C GLY A 99 -0.54 -21.63 -37.09
N PRO A 100 -0.75 -22.55 -38.05
CA PRO A 100 -2.04 -23.21 -38.29
C PRO A 100 -2.64 -23.89 -37.06
N GLY A 101 -1.79 -24.55 -36.25
CA GLY A 101 -2.23 -25.25 -35.03
C GLY A 101 -2.69 -24.33 -33.89
N ASP A 102 -2.44 -23.03 -33.99
CA ASP A 102 -2.72 -22.07 -32.92
C ASP A 102 -4.06 -21.34 -33.10
N VAL A 103 -4.71 -21.44 -34.27
CA VAL A 103 -5.90 -20.66 -34.64
C VAL A 103 -6.98 -20.72 -33.57
N GLU A 104 -7.36 -21.93 -33.14
CA GLU A 104 -8.40 -22.10 -32.11
C GLU A 104 -7.99 -21.54 -30.74
N THR A 105 -6.71 -21.64 -30.39
CA THR A 105 -6.18 -21.07 -29.14
C THR A 105 -6.24 -19.55 -29.18
N VAL A 106 -5.89 -18.94 -30.32
CA VAL A 106 -5.94 -17.48 -30.52
C VAL A 106 -7.39 -16.98 -30.51
N ARG A 107 -8.32 -17.66 -31.20
CA ARG A 107 -9.76 -17.38 -31.13
C ARG A 107 -10.29 -17.42 -29.70
N ALA A 108 -9.91 -18.45 -28.94
CA ALA A 108 -10.27 -18.56 -27.54
C ALA A 108 -9.72 -17.43 -26.67
N ALA A 109 -8.48 -16.99 -26.92
CA ALA A 109 -7.86 -15.88 -26.21
C ALA A 109 -8.57 -14.55 -26.53
N ALA A 110 -8.87 -14.30 -27.80
CA ALA A 110 -9.46 -13.07 -28.29
C ALA A 110 -10.88 -12.81 -27.75
N ARG A 111 -11.66 -13.86 -27.47
CA ARG A 111 -12.98 -13.74 -26.80
C ARG A 111 -12.92 -13.08 -25.43
N GLY A 112 -11.78 -13.18 -24.73
CA GLY A 112 -11.58 -12.61 -23.40
C GLY A 112 -10.87 -11.26 -23.39
N ARG A 113 -10.61 -10.67 -24.56
CA ARG A 113 -9.76 -9.47 -24.68
C ARG A 113 -10.42 -8.23 -24.10
N ARG A 114 -9.57 -7.31 -23.65
CA ARG A 114 -9.93 -6.05 -22.98
C ARG A 114 -9.11 -4.87 -23.44
N VAL A 115 -7.96 -5.17 -24.00
CA VAL A 115 -7.13 -4.28 -24.77
C VAL A 115 -7.02 -4.87 -26.16
N PRO A 116 -6.65 -4.06 -27.16
CA PRO A 116 -6.45 -4.58 -28.50
C PRO A 116 -5.46 -5.75 -28.51
N VAL A 117 -5.81 -6.77 -29.28
CA VAL A 117 -5.00 -7.96 -29.55
C VAL A 117 -4.68 -7.97 -31.02
N ILE A 118 -3.39 -7.92 -31.34
CA ILE A 118 -2.87 -8.07 -32.70
C ILE A 118 -2.16 -9.42 -32.84
N VAL A 119 -2.15 -9.96 -34.05
CA VAL A 119 -1.50 -11.24 -34.36
C VAL A 119 -0.39 -11.01 -35.37
N ARG A 120 0.73 -11.70 -35.18
CA ARG A 120 1.81 -11.78 -36.15
C ARG A 120 1.93 -13.19 -36.74
N THR A 121 1.64 -13.29 -38.03
CA THR A 121 1.74 -14.50 -38.84
C THR A 121 2.06 -14.12 -40.29
N ASP A 122 2.88 -14.92 -40.94
CA ASP A 122 3.22 -14.87 -42.37
C ASP A 122 2.32 -15.80 -43.21
N ASP A 123 1.50 -16.63 -42.58
CA ASP A 123 0.59 -17.57 -43.22
C ASP A 123 -0.74 -16.88 -43.59
N PRO A 124 -1.09 -16.78 -44.91
CA PRO A 124 -2.32 -16.15 -45.36
C PRO A 124 -3.60 -16.86 -44.89
N GLU A 125 -3.58 -18.18 -44.75
CA GLU A 125 -4.74 -18.96 -44.30
C GLU A 125 -5.01 -18.71 -42.82
N VAL A 126 -3.95 -18.69 -42.01
CA VAL A 126 -4.03 -18.31 -40.59
C VAL A 126 -4.51 -16.88 -40.45
N ALA A 127 -4.03 -15.96 -41.30
CA ALA A 127 -4.46 -14.57 -41.29
C ALA A 127 -5.96 -14.44 -41.60
N ALA A 128 -6.43 -15.09 -42.66
CA ALA A 128 -7.85 -15.11 -43.03
C ALA A 128 -8.72 -15.74 -41.93
N ALA A 129 -8.24 -16.80 -41.27
CA ALA A 129 -8.96 -17.47 -40.20
C ALA A 129 -9.09 -16.64 -38.91
N LEU A 130 -8.28 -15.59 -38.73
CA LEU A 130 -8.21 -14.79 -37.50
C LEU A 130 -8.68 -13.34 -37.66
N VAL A 131 -8.78 -12.82 -38.89
CA VAL A 131 -9.06 -11.39 -39.16
C VAL A 131 -10.31 -10.86 -38.45
N ASP A 132 -11.37 -11.67 -38.34
CA ASP A 132 -12.63 -11.27 -37.68
C ASP A 132 -12.65 -11.51 -36.16
N HIS A 133 -11.62 -12.14 -35.62
CA HIS A 133 -11.56 -12.52 -34.20
C HIS A 133 -10.66 -11.61 -33.37
N VAL A 134 -9.63 -11.02 -33.96
CA VAL A 134 -8.66 -10.13 -33.31
C VAL A 134 -8.78 -8.71 -33.88
N ASP A 135 -8.06 -7.75 -33.31
CA ASP A 135 -8.16 -6.35 -33.73
C ASP A 135 -7.25 -6.04 -34.95
N GLY A 136 -6.30 -6.92 -35.25
CA GLY A 136 -5.55 -6.89 -36.51
C GLY A 136 -4.61 -8.07 -36.71
N VAL A 137 -4.36 -8.44 -37.97
CA VAL A 137 -3.42 -9.50 -38.35
C VAL A 137 -2.48 -9.01 -39.44
N LYS A 138 -1.16 -9.12 -39.22
CA LYS A 138 -0.12 -8.75 -40.20
C LYS A 138 1.15 -9.58 -40.03
N ALA A 139 1.95 -9.72 -41.08
CA ALA A 139 3.28 -10.33 -41.00
C ALA A 139 4.27 -9.50 -40.18
N SER A 140 4.10 -8.17 -40.15
CA SER A 140 4.92 -7.25 -39.37
C SER A 140 4.09 -6.06 -38.86
N TRP A 141 4.47 -5.56 -37.69
CA TRP A 141 3.84 -4.42 -37.02
C TRP A 141 4.89 -3.35 -36.72
N PRO A 142 4.54 -2.05 -36.82
CA PRO A 142 5.44 -0.95 -36.48
C PRO A 142 5.54 -0.79 -34.95
N VAL A 143 6.16 -1.77 -34.28
CA VAL A 143 6.31 -1.83 -32.82
C VAL A 143 7.77 -2.13 -32.47
N THR A 144 8.21 -1.61 -31.33
CA THR A 144 9.53 -1.89 -30.77
C THR A 144 9.42 -3.00 -29.74
N HIS A 145 10.00 -4.17 -30.04
CA HIS A 145 10.12 -5.24 -29.04
C HIS A 145 11.33 -4.99 -28.15
N THR A 146 11.11 -4.93 -26.84
CA THR A 146 12.21 -4.86 -25.87
C THR A 146 12.45 -6.22 -25.20
N ALA A 147 13.73 -6.60 -25.13
CA ALA A 147 14.23 -7.70 -24.31
C ALA A 147 14.91 -7.19 -23.02
N ASP A 148 15.11 -5.87 -22.90
CA ASP A 148 15.82 -5.27 -21.78
C ASP A 148 14.85 -5.03 -20.61
N PRO A 149 15.15 -5.53 -19.40
CA PRO A 149 14.37 -5.24 -18.20
C PRO A 149 14.52 -3.80 -17.68
N ASP A 150 15.50 -3.01 -18.15
CA ASP A 150 15.62 -1.60 -17.82
C ASP A 150 14.42 -0.83 -18.37
N THR A 151 13.93 0.11 -17.56
CA THR A 151 12.79 0.96 -17.88
C THR A 151 13.18 2.19 -18.67
N THR A 152 14.45 2.57 -18.66
CA THR A 152 14.96 3.83 -19.24
C THR A 152 14.75 3.88 -20.74
N ASP A 153 15.15 2.83 -21.46
CA ASP A 153 15.02 2.77 -22.92
C ASP A 153 13.56 2.72 -23.35
N ALA A 154 12.74 1.93 -22.64
CA ALA A 154 11.30 1.84 -22.90
C ALA A 154 10.61 3.19 -22.64
N ALA A 155 10.96 3.89 -21.56
CA ALA A 155 10.42 5.21 -21.25
C ALA A 155 10.86 6.27 -22.28
N THR A 156 12.13 6.23 -22.69
CA THR A 156 12.68 7.13 -23.72
C THR A 156 11.99 6.91 -25.06
N ALA A 157 11.78 5.65 -25.47
CA ALA A 157 11.05 5.33 -26.70
C ALA A 157 9.63 5.91 -26.69
N LEU A 158 8.94 5.86 -25.54
CA LEU A 158 7.56 6.39 -25.40
C LEU A 158 7.46 7.92 -25.49
N THR A 159 8.58 8.66 -25.46
CA THR A 159 8.58 10.12 -25.68
C THR A 159 8.24 10.50 -27.12
N GLY A 160 8.56 9.65 -28.11
CA GLY A 160 8.11 9.83 -29.49
C GLY A 160 6.60 9.61 -29.60
N SER A 161 5.88 10.40 -30.41
CA SER A 161 4.41 10.41 -30.48
C SER A 161 3.80 9.05 -30.87
N ASP A 162 4.47 8.31 -31.75
CA ASP A 162 3.90 7.11 -32.39
C ASP A 162 4.58 5.80 -31.97
N ALA A 163 5.63 5.88 -31.15
CA ALA A 163 6.35 4.69 -30.70
C ALA A 163 5.48 3.82 -29.79
N ILE A 164 5.49 2.51 -30.04
CA ILE A 164 4.80 1.50 -29.24
C ILE A 164 5.83 0.48 -28.80
N VAL A 165 5.90 0.22 -27.49
CA VAL A 165 6.88 -0.71 -26.91
C VAL A 165 6.18 -1.98 -26.44
N LEU A 166 6.64 -3.14 -26.91
CA LEU A 166 6.14 -4.45 -26.49
C LEU A 166 7.22 -5.20 -25.71
N ALA A 167 6.93 -5.54 -24.45
CA ALA A 167 7.79 -6.38 -23.64
C ALA A 167 7.77 -7.82 -24.16
N ARG A 168 8.96 -8.39 -24.37
CA ARG A 168 9.09 -9.84 -24.58
C ARG A 168 8.87 -10.61 -23.27
N PRO A 169 8.53 -11.91 -23.31
CA PRO A 169 8.33 -12.71 -22.10
C PRO A 169 9.50 -12.65 -21.12
N GLU A 170 10.74 -12.57 -21.63
CA GLU A 170 11.96 -12.52 -20.82
C GLU A 170 11.99 -11.29 -19.91
N VAL A 171 11.51 -10.14 -20.39
CA VAL A 171 11.40 -8.89 -19.63
C VAL A 171 10.51 -9.10 -18.41
N LEU A 172 9.29 -9.61 -18.61
CA LEU A 172 8.34 -9.81 -17.52
C LEU A 172 8.80 -10.90 -16.54
N LEU A 173 9.53 -11.91 -17.02
CA LEU A 173 10.09 -12.95 -16.18
C LEU A 173 11.24 -12.43 -15.29
N HIS A 174 12.07 -11.50 -15.78
CA HIS A 174 13.21 -10.94 -15.06
C HIS A 174 12.85 -9.70 -14.24
N ALA A 175 12.19 -8.72 -14.85
CA ALA A 175 11.81 -7.46 -14.20
C ALA A 175 10.61 -7.64 -13.26
N GLY A 176 9.76 -8.63 -13.52
CA GLY A 176 8.44 -8.78 -12.88
C GLY A 176 7.38 -7.91 -13.57
N PRO A 177 6.09 -8.19 -13.34
CA PRO A 177 4.99 -7.49 -14.00
C PRO A 177 4.82 -6.04 -13.54
N GLY A 178 5.44 -5.62 -12.42
CA GLY A 178 5.52 -4.21 -12.04
C GLY A 178 6.36 -3.36 -12.99
N TRP A 179 7.03 -3.96 -13.98
CA TRP A 179 7.77 -3.26 -15.03
C TRP A 179 6.91 -2.22 -15.76
N TYR A 180 5.68 -2.55 -16.14
CA TYR A 180 4.76 -1.61 -16.80
C TYR A 180 4.54 -0.33 -15.98
N GLY A 181 4.22 -0.48 -14.68
CA GLY A 181 4.03 0.65 -13.79
C GLY A 181 5.27 1.53 -13.68
N ARG A 182 6.46 0.94 -13.62
CA ARG A 182 7.72 1.69 -13.60
C ARG A 182 8.02 2.42 -14.91
N VAL A 183 7.79 1.78 -16.06
CA VAL A 183 7.94 2.44 -17.37
C VAL A 183 6.96 3.60 -17.51
N ILE A 184 5.70 3.42 -17.10
CA ILE A 184 4.70 4.48 -17.13
C ILE A 184 5.11 5.64 -16.20
N GLU A 185 5.56 5.33 -14.98
CA GLU A 185 6.05 6.34 -14.02
C GLU A 185 7.24 7.13 -14.57
N ALA A 186 8.19 6.45 -15.23
CA ALA A 186 9.36 7.07 -15.86
C ALA A 186 9.05 7.86 -17.14
N ALA A 187 8.05 7.44 -17.92
CA ALA A 187 7.60 8.11 -19.15
C ALA A 187 6.58 9.24 -18.89
N THR A 188 6.23 9.50 -17.63
CA THR A 188 5.27 10.55 -17.28
C THR A 188 6.01 11.88 -17.12
N PRO A 189 5.64 12.95 -17.87
CA PRO A 189 6.19 14.28 -17.68
C PRO A 189 5.90 14.81 -16.28
N THR A 190 6.92 15.37 -15.64
CA THR A 190 6.84 15.90 -14.27
C THR A 190 7.28 17.36 -14.21
N SER A 191 6.72 18.10 -13.27
CA SER A 191 7.11 19.49 -12.95
C SER A 191 7.70 19.57 -11.53
N PRO A 192 8.51 20.57 -11.19
CA PRO A 192 8.98 20.72 -9.82
C PRO A 192 7.81 20.96 -8.85
N PRO A 193 7.86 20.42 -7.61
CA PRO A 193 6.79 20.61 -6.63
C PRO A 193 6.72 22.06 -6.18
N SER A 194 5.50 22.62 -6.13
CA SER A 194 5.30 23.96 -5.57
C SER A 194 5.56 23.96 -4.06
N THR A 195 6.29 24.97 -3.60
CA THR A 195 6.61 25.17 -2.17
C THR A 195 5.92 26.40 -1.57
N THR A 196 5.20 27.17 -2.38
CA THR A 196 4.61 28.43 -1.94
C THR A 196 3.26 28.20 -1.26
N ILE A 197 3.14 28.74 -0.05
CA ILE A 197 1.89 28.75 0.72
C ILE A 197 1.38 30.18 0.72
N GLY A 198 0.25 30.41 0.05
CA GLY A 198 -0.39 31.72 0.02
C GLY A 198 -1.02 32.10 1.36
N ARG A 199 -1.46 33.36 1.50
CA ARG A 199 -2.13 33.84 2.73
C ARG A 199 -3.55 33.29 2.92
N ASN A 200 -4.21 32.84 1.85
CA ASN A 200 -5.58 32.34 1.90
C ASN A 200 -5.61 30.83 2.18
N PRO A 201 -6.11 30.36 3.34
CA PRO A 201 -6.18 28.94 3.69
C PRO A 201 -7.00 28.10 2.70
N LEU A 202 -8.04 28.67 2.09
CA LEU A 202 -8.87 27.98 1.10
C LEU A 202 -8.10 27.62 -0.18
N ARG A 203 -6.94 28.24 -0.40
CA ARG A 203 -6.04 27.98 -1.53
C ARG A 203 -4.77 27.24 -1.11
N TRP A 204 -4.66 26.80 0.14
CA TRP A 204 -3.51 26.03 0.58
C TRP A 204 -3.44 24.68 -0.13
N PRO A 205 -2.23 24.21 -0.45
CA PRO A 205 -2.06 22.96 -1.14
C PRO A 205 -2.49 21.79 -0.22
N PRO A 206 -3.08 20.70 -0.77
CA PRO A 206 -3.61 19.59 0.04
C PRO A 206 -2.59 18.94 0.97
N TRP A 207 -1.31 18.91 0.56
CA TRP A 207 -0.24 18.35 1.39
C TRP A 207 -0.04 19.14 2.69
N TRP A 208 -0.34 20.44 2.73
CA TRP A 208 -0.20 21.24 3.94
C TRP A 208 -1.29 20.88 4.95
N TRP A 209 -2.55 20.79 4.50
CA TRP A 209 -3.64 20.28 5.30
C TRP A 209 -3.37 18.86 5.81
N GLY A 210 -2.85 17.99 4.94
CA GLY A 210 -2.49 16.63 5.32
C GLY A 210 -1.41 16.55 6.40
N ALA A 211 -0.42 17.44 6.33
CA ALA A 211 0.63 17.56 7.34
C ALA A 211 0.11 18.11 8.68
N LEU A 212 -0.83 19.07 8.66
CA LEU A 212 -1.47 19.59 9.87
C LEU A 212 -2.28 18.51 10.59
N VAL A 213 -3.00 17.67 9.86
CA VAL A 213 -3.69 16.50 10.46
C VAL A 213 -2.68 15.55 11.09
N GLY A 214 -1.59 15.24 10.38
CA GLY A 214 -0.53 14.37 10.91
C GLY A 214 0.07 14.93 12.21
N LEU A 215 0.42 16.22 12.24
CA LEU A 215 0.92 16.89 13.43
C LEU A 215 -0.12 16.91 14.56
N GLY A 216 -1.38 17.19 14.23
CA GLY A 216 -2.49 17.15 15.18
C GLY A 216 -2.65 15.78 15.84
N MET A 217 -2.52 14.70 15.07
CA MET A 217 -2.53 13.33 15.60
C MET A 217 -1.33 13.03 16.50
N VAL A 218 -0.13 13.53 16.18
CA VAL A 218 1.03 13.42 17.08
C VAL A 218 0.77 14.13 18.40
N VAL A 219 0.30 15.38 18.35
CA VAL A 219 0.00 16.18 19.55
C VAL A 219 -1.09 15.52 20.38
N ALA A 220 -2.16 15.01 19.75
CA ALA A 220 -3.23 14.30 20.42
C ALA A 220 -2.73 13.01 21.09
N GLY A 221 -1.90 12.21 20.40
CA GLY A 221 -1.30 11.01 20.96
C GLY A 221 -0.37 11.29 22.14
N LEU A 222 0.48 12.30 22.03
CA LEU A 222 1.33 12.74 23.15
C LEU A 222 0.50 13.27 24.33
N GLY A 223 -0.59 13.99 24.06
CA GLY A 223 -1.54 14.42 25.08
C GLY A 223 -2.21 13.25 25.79
N ALA A 224 -2.67 12.24 25.05
CA ALA A 224 -3.24 11.01 25.59
C ALA A 224 -2.22 10.25 26.46
N ALA A 225 -0.96 10.14 26.02
CA ALA A 225 0.11 9.56 26.82
C ALA A 225 0.36 10.34 28.13
N ALA A 226 0.41 11.68 28.05
CA ALA A 226 0.60 12.54 29.23
C ALA A 226 -0.56 12.41 30.23
N ILE A 227 -1.81 12.34 29.75
CA ILE A 227 -2.99 12.08 30.59
C ILE A 227 -2.87 10.71 31.27
N THR A 228 -2.47 9.69 30.51
CA THR A 228 -2.36 8.30 31.01
C THR A 228 -1.24 8.12 32.04
N LEU A 229 -0.11 8.81 31.88
CA LEU A 229 1.00 8.79 32.84
C LEU A 229 0.78 9.73 34.03
N GLY A 230 -0.05 10.75 33.88
CA GLY A 230 -0.36 11.73 34.92
C GLY A 230 -1.66 11.40 35.64
N PRO A 231 -2.77 12.11 35.38
CA PRO A 231 -4.02 11.96 36.13
C PRO A 231 -4.73 10.61 35.93
N VAL A 232 -4.41 9.86 34.86
CA VAL A 232 -5.07 8.61 34.40
C VAL A 232 -6.53 8.79 33.99
N LEU A 233 -7.33 9.46 34.83
CA LEU A 233 -8.75 9.74 34.66
C LEU A 233 -9.01 11.25 34.59
N LEU A 234 -9.67 11.67 33.51
CA LEU A 234 -10.22 13.02 33.39
C LEU A 234 -11.58 13.14 34.09
N TRP A 235 -12.14 14.36 34.13
CA TRP A 235 -13.37 14.64 34.86
C TRP A 235 -14.54 13.78 34.34
N TYR A 236 -14.69 13.68 33.01
CA TYR A 236 -15.74 12.86 32.40
C TYR A 236 -15.54 11.35 32.61
N ASP A 237 -14.29 10.90 32.77
CA ASP A 237 -14.00 9.49 33.10
C ASP A 237 -14.51 9.17 34.50
N ARG A 238 -14.29 10.08 35.46
CA ARG A 238 -14.75 9.93 36.85
C ARG A 238 -16.28 9.99 36.94
N ASP A 239 -16.91 10.88 36.18
CA ASP A 239 -18.37 10.99 36.13
C ASP A 239 -19.01 9.70 35.60
N LEU A 240 -18.40 9.10 34.56
CA LEU A 240 -18.86 7.83 34.00
C LEU A 240 -18.65 6.67 34.98
N LEU A 241 -17.45 6.56 35.57
CA LEU A 241 -17.10 5.48 36.48
C LEU A 241 -17.79 5.62 37.86
N GLY A 242 -18.18 6.84 38.24
CA GLY A 242 -18.71 7.16 39.57
C GLY A 242 -17.67 7.04 40.70
N THR A 243 -16.38 6.98 40.35
CA THR A 243 -15.27 6.84 41.30
C THR A 243 -14.02 7.52 40.79
N ASP A 244 -13.06 7.77 41.69
CA ASP A 244 -11.72 8.25 41.36
C ASP A 244 -10.69 7.11 41.31
N LEU A 245 -9.42 7.48 41.14
CA LEU A 245 -8.29 6.56 41.05
C LEU A 245 -8.13 5.72 42.34
N ALA A 246 -8.37 6.30 43.51
CA ALA A 246 -8.26 5.60 44.78
C ALA A 246 -9.34 4.52 44.88
N GLY A 247 -10.56 4.82 44.44
CA GLY A 247 -11.62 3.82 44.36
C GLY A 247 -11.34 2.72 43.33
N LEU A 248 -10.71 3.02 42.18
CA LEU A 248 -10.27 1.97 41.25
C LEU A 248 -9.23 1.04 41.87
N HIS A 249 -8.24 1.57 42.59
CA HIS A 249 -7.27 0.76 43.32
C HIS A 249 -7.92 -0.10 44.43
N ALA A 250 -8.96 0.41 45.08
CA ALA A 250 -9.72 -0.33 46.07
C ALA A 250 -10.54 -1.49 45.46
N VAL A 251 -11.02 -1.34 44.22
CA VAL A 251 -11.65 -2.43 43.47
C VAL A 251 -10.62 -3.47 43.07
N ASN A 252 -9.52 -3.05 42.43
CA ASN A 252 -8.43 -3.92 42.05
C ASN A 252 -7.15 -3.12 41.80
N HIS A 253 -6.08 -3.46 42.52
CA HIS A 253 -4.81 -2.74 42.41
C HIS A 253 -4.17 -2.83 41.01
N HIS A 254 -4.47 -3.87 40.22
CA HIS A 254 -3.98 -4.05 38.85
C HIS A 254 -4.78 -3.28 37.80
N LEU A 255 -5.99 -2.80 38.13
CA LEU A 255 -6.89 -2.17 37.16
C LEU A 255 -6.33 -0.87 36.58
N VAL A 256 -5.66 -0.06 37.40
CA VAL A 256 -5.05 1.18 36.92
C VAL A 256 -3.94 0.89 35.92
N GLY A 257 -3.05 -0.07 36.23
CA GLY A 257 -2.01 -0.51 35.30
C GLY A 257 -2.61 -1.08 34.01
N PHE A 258 -3.70 -1.85 34.13
CA PHE A 258 -4.46 -2.35 32.99
C PHE A 258 -5.03 -1.20 32.13
N LEU A 259 -5.64 -0.17 32.70
CA LEU A 259 -6.11 0.97 31.89
C LEU A 259 -4.94 1.73 31.23
N GLN A 260 -3.81 1.83 31.93
CA GLN A 260 -2.61 2.49 31.40
C GLN A 260 -2.02 1.75 30.20
N HIS A 261 -2.00 0.40 30.19
CA HIS A 261 -1.40 -0.33 29.06
C HIS A 261 -2.19 -0.13 27.77
N ASP A 262 -3.53 -0.17 27.83
CA ASP A 262 -4.39 0.06 26.66
C ASP A 262 -4.21 1.50 26.15
N ARG A 263 -4.29 2.50 27.04
CA ARG A 263 -4.19 3.91 26.66
C ARG A 263 -2.81 4.34 26.17
N ILE A 264 -1.72 3.81 26.75
CA ILE A 264 -0.35 4.09 26.24
C ILE A 264 -0.13 3.43 24.87
N THR A 265 -0.63 2.21 24.67
CA THR A 265 -0.53 1.52 23.39
C THR A 265 -1.34 2.25 22.31
N MET A 266 -2.54 2.73 22.66
CA MET A 266 -3.36 3.58 21.80
C MET A 266 -2.69 4.92 21.48
N ALA A 267 -2.11 5.60 22.48
CA ALA A 267 -1.36 6.84 22.29
C ALA A 267 -0.17 6.66 21.34
N GLY A 268 0.61 5.58 21.48
CA GLY A 268 1.70 5.24 20.56
C GLY A 268 1.21 5.03 19.12
N THR A 269 0.05 4.38 18.97
CA THR A 269 -0.62 4.19 17.68
C THR A 269 -1.06 5.52 17.06
N MET A 270 -1.60 6.45 17.85
CA MET A 270 -1.96 7.80 17.37
C MET A 270 -0.74 8.58 16.87
N VAL A 271 0.38 8.52 17.61
CA VAL A 271 1.64 9.13 17.16
C VAL A 271 2.12 8.47 15.87
N THR A 272 2.02 7.15 15.75
CA THR A 272 2.33 6.41 14.53
C THR A 272 1.50 6.89 13.33
N ILE A 273 0.18 7.04 13.48
CA ILE A 273 -0.70 7.60 12.44
C ILE A 273 -0.23 9.01 12.07
N GLY A 274 0.05 9.85 13.06
CA GLY A 274 0.52 11.21 12.83
C GLY A 274 1.83 11.29 12.04
N VAL A 275 2.80 10.42 12.34
CA VAL A 275 4.04 10.27 11.59
C VAL A 275 3.76 9.84 10.15
N LEU A 276 2.93 8.80 9.96
CA LEU A 276 2.59 8.27 8.63
C LEU A 276 1.83 9.30 7.79
N TYR A 277 0.93 10.10 8.38
CA TYR A 277 0.14 11.10 7.67
C TYR A 277 0.99 12.30 7.28
N THR A 278 1.87 12.75 8.19
CA THR A 278 2.87 13.78 7.89
C THR A 278 3.78 13.31 6.76
N ALA A 279 4.23 12.06 6.82
CA ALA A 279 5.05 11.45 5.79
C ALA A 279 4.34 11.32 4.44
N LEU A 280 3.11 10.82 4.39
CA LEU A 280 2.34 10.73 3.15
C LEU A 280 2.08 12.12 2.55
N ALA A 281 1.84 13.12 3.41
CA ALA A 281 1.63 14.50 2.99
C ALA A 281 2.90 15.11 2.37
N LEU A 282 4.01 15.14 3.10
CA LEU A 282 5.28 15.74 2.66
C LEU A 282 6.03 14.88 1.64
N GLY A 283 5.94 13.57 1.80
CA GLY A 283 6.53 12.49 1.01
C GLY A 283 5.85 12.27 -0.33
N GLY A 284 4.52 12.29 -0.31
CA GLY A 284 3.69 11.81 -1.41
C GLY A 284 2.82 12.90 -2.04
N LEU A 285 1.87 13.46 -1.28
CA LEU A 285 0.93 14.47 -1.78
C LEU A 285 1.68 15.68 -2.34
N ARG A 286 2.71 16.17 -1.63
CA ARG A 286 3.54 17.29 -2.08
C ARG A 286 4.29 17.02 -3.38
N ARG A 287 4.60 15.76 -3.68
CA ARG A 287 5.24 15.33 -4.93
C ARG A 287 4.22 14.93 -6.00
N GLY A 288 2.93 15.18 -5.78
CA GLY A 288 1.88 14.85 -6.72
C GLY A 288 1.66 13.36 -6.91
N HIS A 289 2.10 12.51 -5.98
CA HIS A 289 1.86 11.06 -6.08
C HIS A 289 0.39 10.74 -5.76
N PRO A 290 -0.41 10.24 -6.73
CA PRO A 290 -1.83 10.02 -6.47
C PRO A 290 -2.07 8.88 -5.47
N TRP A 291 -1.09 7.97 -5.31
CA TRP A 291 -1.20 6.84 -4.37
C TRP A 291 -1.04 7.25 -2.94
N ALA A 292 -0.28 8.31 -2.67
CA ALA A 292 -0.15 8.79 -1.32
C ALA A 292 -1.47 9.40 -0.84
N ARG A 293 -2.19 10.11 -1.72
CA ARG A 293 -3.53 10.61 -1.44
C ARG A 293 -4.53 9.48 -1.20
N ASP A 294 -4.52 8.45 -2.05
CA ASP A 294 -5.40 7.29 -1.86
C ASP A 294 -5.08 6.57 -0.53
N ALA A 295 -3.80 6.32 -0.23
CA ALA A 295 -3.39 5.69 1.02
C ALA A 295 -3.81 6.50 2.25
N TYR A 296 -3.59 7.81 2.19
CA TYR A 296 -4.01 8.77 3.21
C TYR A 296 -5.53 8.76 3.39
N ALA A 297 -6.29 8.82 2.30
CA ALA A 297 -7.76 8.83 2.34
C ALA A 297 -8.34 7.53 2.89
N VAL A 298 -7.87 6.37 2.41
CA VAL A 298 -8.41 5.06 2.85
C VAL A 298 -8.11 4.84 4.34
N SER A 299 -6.88 5.12 4.78
CA SER A 299 -6.53 5.05 6.20
C SER A 299 -7.36 6.03 7.03
N GLY A 300 -7.48 7.28 6.60
CA GLY A 300 -8.22 8.31 7.35
C GLY A 300 -9.70 8.02 7.45
N TRP A 301 -10.34 7.53 6.38
CA TRP A 301 -11.75 7.12 6.45
C TRP A 301 -11.99 5.99 7.46
N ILE A 302 -11.07 5.03 7.57
CA ILE A 302 -11.13 3.99 8.61
C ILE A 302 -10.99 4.65 9.99
N GLY A 303 -9.97 5.52 10.17
CA GLY A 303 -9.71 6.19 11.43
C GLY A 303 -10.83 7.12 11.91
N PHE A 304 -11.43 7.92 11.04
CA PHE A 304 -12.54 8.81 11.43
C PHE A 304 -13.86 8.05 11.66
N SER A 305 -14.03 6.88 11.04
CA SER A 305 -15.22 6.05 11.25
C SER A 305 -15.24 5.38 12.62
N THR A 306 -14.12 5.36 13.36
CA THR A 306 -14.07 4.82 14.72
C THR A 306 -14.93 5.60 15.71
N LEU A 307 -15.24 6.87 15.42
CA LEU A 307 -16.22 7.66 16.18
C LEU A 307 -17.60 6.99 16.24
N VAL A 308 -17.96 6.17 15.24
CA VAL A 308 -19.23 5.43 15.22
C VAL A 308 -19.25 4.36 16.32
N TYR A 309 -18.10 3.79 16.70
CA TYR A 309 -18.03 2.85 17.82
C TYR A 309 -18.48 3.52 19.12
N PHE A 310 -18.10 4.78 19.33
CA PHE A 310 -18.44 5.54 20.53
C PHE A 310 -19.94 5.82 20.63
N ILE A 311 -20.61 6.03 19.50
CA ILE A 311 -22.07 6.14 19.45
C ILE A 311 -22.73 4.81 19.83
N GLY A 312 -22.23 3.70 19.29
CA GLY A 312 -22.76 2.36 19.58
C GLY A 312 -22.58 1.91 21.03
N LEU A 313 -21.51 2.36 21.69
CA LEU A 313 -21.20 2.04 23.10
C LEU A 313 -21.86 2.99 24.11
N GLY A 314 -22.55 4.04 23.65
CA GLY A 314 -23.27 4.98 24.52
C GLY A 314 -22.37 5.97 25.27
N PHE A 315 -21.07 6.04 24.94
CA PHE A 315 -20.13 6.98 25.54
C PHE A 315 -19.32 7.72 24.47
N VAL A 316 -19.67 8.98 24.26
CA VAL A 316 -18.98 9.89 23.34
C VAL A 316 -17.99 10.72 24.14
N GLU A 317 -16.71 10.38 24.02
CA GLU A 317 -15.66 11.01 24.78
C GLU A 317 -15.38 12.45 24.27
N PRO A 318 -15.38 13.49 25.13
CA PRO A 318 -15.31 14.88 24.68
C PRO A 318 -14.01 15.28 23.98
N LEU A 319 -12.85 14.79 24.42
CA LEU A 319 -11.54 15.20 23.93
C LEU A 319 -11.28 14.63 22.52
N HIS A 320 -11.51 13.33 22.32
CA HIS A 320 -11.47 12.63 21.05
C HIS A 320 -12.46 13.24 20.06
N THR A 321 -13.68 13.57 20.51
CA THR A 321 -14.66 14.27 19.67
C THR A 321 -14.14 15.63 19.23
N ALA A 322 -13.57 16.42 20.15
CA ALA A 322 -13.00 17.72 19.82
C ALA A 322 -11.84 17.60 18.82
N VAL A 323 -10.90 16.66 19.04
CA VAL A 323 -9.79 16.39 18.12
C VAL A 323 -10.34 16.00 16.75
N ALA A 324 -11.30 15.09 16.67
CA ALA A 324 -11.84 14.66 15.39
C ALA A 324 -12.58 15.79 14.65
N VAL A 325 -13.38 16.61 15.35
CA VAL A 325 -14.07 17.78 14.76
C VAL A 325 -13.08 18.79 14.17
N VAL A 326 -11.93 19.00 14.81
CA VAL A 326 -10.89 19.91 14.32
C VAL A 326 -10.14 19.30 13.13
N LEU A 327 -9.76 18.02 13.20
CA LEU A 327 -8.92 17.39 12.19
C LEU A 327 -9.70 16.93 10.93
N PHE A 328 -10.97 16.58 11.06
CA PHE A 328 -11.79 16.09 9.95
C PHE A 328 -11.91 17.06 8.75
N PRO A 329 -12.22 18.37 8.91
CA PRO A 329 -12.26 19.28 7.77
C PRO A 329 -10.89 19.43 7.09
N MET A 330 -9.79 19.36 7.85
CA MET A 330 -8.43 19.38 7.30
C MET A 330 -8.13 18.09 6.52
N PHE A 331 -8.58 16.94 7.02
CA PHE A 331 -8.50 15.67 6.31
C PHE A 331 -9.27 15.70 4.99
N LEU A 332 -10.48 16.26 4.96
CA LEU A 332 -11.23 16.45 3.72
C LEU A 332 -10.45 17.33 2.76
N ALA A 333 -9.95 18.49 3.21
CA ALA A 333 -9.15 19.39 2.38
C ALA A 333 -7.89 18.71 1.80
N ALA A 334 -7.24 17.82 2.56
CA ALA A 334 -6.09 17.04 2.11
C ALA A 334 -6.44 15.95 1.07
N THR A 335 -7.68 15.45 1.10
CA THR A 335 -8.14 14.34 0.27
C THR A 335 -9.03 14.76 -0.90
N LEU A 336 -9.30 16.06 -1.09
CA LEU A 336 -10.05 16.54 -2.26
C LEU A 336 -9.29 16.32 -3.58
N PRO A 337 -9.98 15.97 -4.68
CA PRO A 337 -9.35 15.81 -5.99
C PRO A 337 -8.77 17.11 -6.54
N ARG A 338 -7.57 17.02 -7.11
CA ARG A 338 -6.95 18.08 -7.92
C ARG A 338 -6.30 17.49 -9.16
N THR A 339 -6.25 18.29 -10.21
CA THR A 339 -5.67 17.98 -11.52
C THR A 339 -4.27 18.55 -11.68
N ASP A 340 -3.54 18.71 -10.57
CA ASP A 340 -2.18 19.23 -10.62
C ASP A 340 -1.29 18.24 -11.38
N PRO A 341 -0.36 18.70 -12.24
CA PRO A 341 0.53 17.81 -12.97
C PRO A 341 1.39 17.01 -11.99
N PRO A 342 1.81 15.79 -12.37
CA PRO A 342 2.82 15.02 -11.65
C PRO A 342 4.04 15.85 -11.24
N GLN A 343 4.49 15.71 -9.99
CA GLN A 343 5.62 16.48 -9.44
C GLN A 343 6.74 15.60 -8.84
N TRP A 344 6.73 14.31 -9.16
CA TRP A 344 7.74 13.39 -8.69
C TRP A 344 9.01 13.49 -9.54
N THR A 345 10.11 12.98 -9.00
CA THR A 345 11.37 12.86 -9.71
C THR A 345 11.57 11.42 -10.15
N THR A 346 12.11 11.20 -11.34
CA THR A 346 12.49 9.87 -11.79
C THR A 346 13.48 9.25 -10.79
N PRO A 347 13.21 8.06 -10.26
CA PRO A 347 14.10 7.43 -9.30
C PRO A 347 15.48 7.14 -9.92
N PRO A 348 16.56 7.13 -9.11
CA PRO A 348 17.87 6.70 -9.58
C PRO A 348 17.87 5.22 -10.00
N THR A 349 18.79 4.84 -10.87
CA THR A 349 19.03 3.43 -11.17
C THR A 349 19.56 2.72 -9.92
N ALA A 350 19.04 1.53 -9.64
CA ALA A 350 19.45 0.71 -8.51
C ALA A 350 19.91 -0.66 -9.00
N ARG A 351 20.87 -1.27 -8.29
CA ARG A 351 21.34 -2.59 -8.67
C ARG A 351 20.22 -3.62 -8.45
N GLU A 352 20.06 -4.53 -9.39
CA GLU A 352 18.98 -5.53 -9.33
C GLU A 352 19.07 -6.42 -8.07
N ARG A 353 20.28 -6.70 -7.57
CA ARG A 353 20.47 -7.41 -6.30
C ARG A 353 19.88 -6.64 -5.12
N GLU A 354 20.13 -5.34 -5.03
CA GLU A 354 19.61 -4.47 -3.96
C GLU A 354 18.08 -4.39 -4.05
N ARG A 355 17.54 -4.25 -5.27
CA ARG A 355 16.09 -4.29 -5.52
C ARG A 355 15.47 -5.60 -5.03
N ARG A 356 16.04 -6.76 -5.35
CA ARG A 356 15.49 -8.07 -4.95
C ARG A 356 15.42 -8.23 -3.43
N TRP A 357 16.45 -7.84 -2.70
CA TRP A 357 16.42 -7.85 -1.23
C TRP A 357 15.40 -6.85 -0.69
N ALA A 358 15.31 -5.67 -1.28
CA ALA A 358 14.31 -4.69 -0.90
C ALA A 358 12.88 -5.17 -1.15
N LEU A 359 12.63 -6.01 -2.17
CA LEU A 359 11.32 -6.63 -2.41
C LEU A 359 10.96 -7.67 -1.33
N VAL A 360 11.95 -8.39 -0.79
CA VAL A 360 11.73 -9.24 0.40
C VAL A 360 11.37 -8.37 1.60
N GLY A 361 12.09 -7.27 1.82
CA GLY A 361 11.75 -6.32 2.88
C GLY A 361 10.37 -5.69 2.70
N GLN A 362 9.99 -5.38 1.46
CA GLN A 362 8.67 -4.88 1.11
C GLN A 362 7.57 -5.88 1.48
N LEU A 363 7.76 -7.17 1.15
CA LEU A 363 6.82 -8.22 1.51
C LEU A 363 6.64 -8.33 3.02
N LEU A 364 7.74 -8.30 3.78
CA LEU A 364 7.69 -8.36 5.24
C LEU A 364 6.88 -7.21 5.83
N LEU A 365 7.09 -5.97 5.37
CA LEU A 365 6.33 -4.81 5.87
C LEU A 365 4.86 -4.81 5.44
N VAL A 366 4.55 -5.31 4.24
CA VAL A 366 3.15 -5.52 3.82
C VAL A 366 2.48 -6.56 4.71
N VAL A 367 3.16 -7.68 5.00
CA VAL A 367 2.67 -8.73 5.90
C VAL A 367 2.49 -8.19 7.33
N THR A 368 3.44 -7.41 7.85
CA THR A 368 3.29 -6.74 9.15
C THR A 368 2.06 -5.86 9.18
N GLY A 369 1.86 -4.99 8.18
CA GLY A 369 0.67 -4.13 8.12
C GLY A 369 -0.63 -4.94 8.05
N ILE A 370 -0.68 -6.04 7.29
CA ILE A 370 -1.83 -6.95 7.27
C ILE A 370 -2.05 -7.61 8.64
N GLY A 371 -0.98 -8.04 9.32
CA GLY A 371 -1.05 -8.60 10.66
C GLY A 371 -1.59 -7.60 11.69
N LEU A 372 -1.12 -6.36 11.66
CA LEU A 372 -1.64 -5.27 12.50
C LEU A 372 -3.11 -4.97 12.18
N PHE A 373 -3.52 -5.05 10.90
CA PHE A 373 -4.92 -4.88 10.51
C PHE A 373 -5.80 -5.97 11.13
N ILE A 374 -5.37 -7.24 11.03
CA ILE A 374 -6.07 -8.36 11.66
C ILE A 374 -6.13 -8.17 13.17
N GLY A 375 -5.02 -7.79 13.81
CA GLY A 375 -4.98 -7.49 15.24
C GLY A 375 -5.94 -6.38 15.64
N GLY A 376 -5.97 -5.27 14.91
CA GLY A 376 -6.91 -4.16 15.15
C GLY A 376 -8.37 -4.57 14.96
N ALA A 377 -8.67 -5.43 13.99
CA ALA A 377 -10.01 -5.98 13.80
C ALA A 377 -10.42 -6.89 14.96
N VAL A 378 -9.53 -7.77 15.42
CA VAL A 378 -9.78 -8.66 16.56
C VAL A 378 -10.00 -7.85 17.83
N VAL A 379 -9.13 -6.86 18.13
CA VAL A 379 -9.29 -6.00 19.31
C VAL A 379 -10.57 -5.17 19.24
N SER A 380 -10.93 -4.65 18.06
CA SER A 380 -12.21 -3.94 17.87
C SER A 380 -13.40 -4.86 18.11
N LEU A 381 -13.36 -6.10 17.60
CA LEU A 381 -14.44 -7.08 17.78
C LEU A 381 -14.59 -7.46 19.26
N VAL A 382 -13.48 -7.78 19.93
CA VAL A 382 -13.47 -8.07 21.37
C VAL A 382 -14.03 -6.88 22.17
N GLY A 383 -13.61 -5.66 21.85
CA GLY A 383 -14.13 -4.44 22.49
C GLY A 383 -15.62 -4.20 22.27
N LEU A 384 -16.24 -4.82 21.26
CA LEU A 384 -17.67 -4.74 20.97
C LEU A 384 -18.47 -5.99 21.41
N SER A 385 -17.79 -7.05 21.87
CA SER A 385 -18.43 -8.31 22.33
C SER A 385 -18.14 -8.59 23.80
N ASP A 386 -17.08 -9.34 24.08
CA ASP A 386 -16.78 -9.93 25.39
C ASP A 386 -15.93 -9.02 26.27
N VAL A 387 -15.37 -7.95 25.67
CA VAL A 387 -14.53 -6.90 26.26
C VAL A 387 -13.19 -7.39 26.81
N PHE A 388 -13.18 -8.48 27.56
CA PHE A 388 -12.00 -9.10 28.16
C PHE A 388 -11.64 -10.42 27.49
N VAL A 389 -10.35 -10.64 27.29
CA VAL A 389 -9.79 -11.95 26.93
C VAL A 389 -9.28 -12.67 28.17
N ALA A 390 -9.03 -13.97 28.06
CA ALA A 390 -8.61 -14.81 29.19
C ALA A 390 -7.34 -14.29 29.89
N SER A 391 -6.38 -13.74 29.14
CA SER A 391 -5.15 -13.16 29.69
C SER A 391 -5.43 -11.91 30.54
N ASP A 392 -6.46 -11.13 30.19
CA ASP A 392 -6.85 -9.93 30.97
C ASP A 392 -7.41 -10.33 32.33
N LEU A 393 -8.31 -11.30 32.35
CA LEU A 393 -8.93 -11.81 33.57
C LEU A 393 -7.90 -12.48 34.47
N THR A 394 -6.94 -13.18 33.87
CA THR A 394 -5.80 -13.77 34.59
C THR A 394 -4.92 -12.69 35.21
N TYR A 395 -4.63 -11.61 34.48
CA TYR A 395 -3.85 -10.48 34.98
C TYR A 395 -4.56 -9.73 36.11
N LEU A 396 -5.86 -9.51 35.97
CA LEU A 396 -6.68 -8.86 36.99
C LEU A 396 -6.96 -9.78 38.19
N GLY A 397 -6.88 -11.10 38.02
CA GLY A 397 -7.21 -12.08 39.06
C GLY A 397 -8.69 -12.10 39.42
N VAL A 398 -9.57 -11.79 38.47
CA VAL A 398 -11.03 -11.69 38.67
C VAL A 398 -11.80 -12.31 37.50
N ASP A 399 -13.03 -12.73 37.76
CA ASP A 399 -13.98 -13.12 36.71
C ASP A 399 -14.71 -11.90 36.16
N ALA A 400 -15.01 -11.90 34.85
CA ALA A 400 -15.63 -10.76 34.17
C ALA A 400 -16.94 -10.29 34.82
N GLY A 401 -17.75 -11.24 35.33
CA GLY A 401 -19.05 -10.93 35.98
C GLY A 401 -18.95 -10.23 37.33
N THR A 402 -17.74 -10.05 37.88
CA THR A 402 -17.52 -9.34 39.16
C THR A 402 -17.28 -7.84 38.97
N LEU A 403 -17.03 -7.41 37.73
CA LEU A 403 -16.77 -6.01 37.40
C LEU A 403 -18.09 -5.27 37.13
N SER A 404 -18.15 -3.99 37.46
CA SER A 404 -19.35 -3.19 37.22
C SER A 404 -19.57 -2.92 35.73
N ASP A 405 -20.83 -2.89 35.28
CA ASP A 405 -21.19 -2.61 33.88
C ASP A 405 -20.56 -1.30 33.36
N ARG A 406 -20.40 -0.30 34.23
CA ARG A 406 -19.75 0.99 33.91
C ARG A 406 -18.27 0.82 33.59
N LEU A 407 -17.56 0.00 34.36
CA LEU A 407 -16.15 -0.29 34.11
C LEU A 407 -15.99 -1.14 32.83
N VAL A 408 -16.86 -2.11 32.62
CA VAL A 408 -16.87 -2.91 31.39
C VAL A 408 -17.09 -2.02 30.17
N ALA A 409 -18.08 -1.12 30.19
CA ALA A 409 -18.33 -0.16 29.11
C ALA A 409 -17.14 0.79 28.86
N PHE A 410 -16.45 1.21 29.93
CA PHE A 410 -15.26 2.06 29.84
C PHE A 410 -14.09 1.34 29.15
N VAL A 411 -13.81 0.09 29.53
CA VAL A 411 -12.77 -0.74 28.89
C VAL A 411 -13.14 -1.07 27.43
N ALA A 412 -14.43 -1.35 27.17
CA ALA A 412 -14.95 -1.57 25.82
C ALA A 412 -14.68 -0.37 24.90
N HIS A 413 -14.92 0.85 25.40
CA HIS A 413 -14.62 2.09 24.69
C HIS A 413 -13.13 2.21 24.33
N ASP A 414 -12.24 2.04 25.32
CA ASP A 414 -10.79 2.17 25.11
C ASP A 414 -10.29 1.13 24.09
N ARG A 415 -10.78 -0.11 24.15
CA ARG A 415 -10.41 -1.19 23.21
C ARG A 415 -10.94 -0.97 21.81
N ALA A 416 -12.21 -0.58 21.67
CA ALA A 416 -12.78 -0.28 20.36
C ALA A 416 -12.05 0.91 19.71
N GLY A 417 -11.74 1.95 20.49
CA GLY A 417 -10.94 3.09 20.06
C GLY A 417 -9.53 2.70 19.62
N PHE A 418 -8.83 1.91 20.43
CA PHE A 418 -7.50 1.39 20.11
C PHE A 418 -7.52 0.52 18.84
N GLY A 419 -8.42 -0.46 18.75
CA GLY A 419 -8.55 -1.34 17.60
C GLY A 419 -8.81 -0.58 16.30
N GLY A 420 -9.67 0.44 16.37
CA GLY A 420 -9.95 1.35 15.25
C GLY A 420 -8.74 2.17 14.81
N ALA A 421 -7.98 2.74 15.76
CA ALA A 421 -6.74 3.45 15.47
C ALA A 421 -5.69 2.49 14.85
N LEU A 422 -5.58 1.27 15.37
CA LEU A 422 -4.65 0.27 14.86
C LEU A 422 -4.99 -0.15 13.43
N LEU A 423 -6.29 -0.32 13.10
CA LEU A 423 -6.76 -0.55 11.73
C LEU A 423 -6.33 0.58 10.78
N SER A 424 -6.51 1.83 11.19
CA SER A 424 -6.09 3.00 10.40
C SER A 424 -4.57 3.02 10.16
N ALA A 425 -3.77 2.85 11.21
CA ALA A 425 -2.32 2.79 11.13
C ALA A 425 -1.84 1.64 10.22
N ALA A 426 -2.43 0.45 10.41
CA ALA A 426 -2.12 -0.75 9.64
C ALA A 426 -2.34 -0.54 8.14
N VAL A 427 -3.47 0.05 7.73
CA VAL A 427 -3.72 0.38 6.32
C VAL A 427 -2.71 1.38 5.78
N ALA A 428 -2.36 2.42 6.54
CA ALA A 428 -1.34 3.37 6.12
C ALA A 428 0.02 2.68 5.92
N ILE A 429 0.44 1.79 6.83
CA ILE A 429 1.69 1.02 6.74
C ILE A 429 1.66 0.09 5.52
N THR A 430 0.57 -0.68 5.33
CA THR A 430 0.42 -1.61 4.21
C THR A 430 0.48 -0.89 2.88
N LEU A 431 -0.27 0.20 2.71
CA LEU A 431 -0.35 0.93 1.45
C LEU A 431 0.93 1.72 1.16
N LEU A 432 1.55 2.33 2.17
CA LEU A 432 2.86 2.96 2.04
C LEU A 432 3.93 1.93 1.62
N SER A 433 3.93 0.75 2.22
CA SER A 433 4.86 -0.33 1.87
C SER A 433 4.59 -0.90 0.48
N ALA A 434 3.32 -1.12 0.13
CA ALA A 434 2.94 -1.67 -1.16
C ALA A 434 3.19 -0.71 -2.33
N TRP A 435 2.98 0.60 -2.13
CA TRP A 435 2.99 1.59 -3.20
C TRP A 435 4.11 2.61 -3.14
N GLY A 436 4.81 2.77 -2.02
CA GLY A 436 5.88 3.77 -1.85
C GLY A 436 7.28 3.30 -2.21
N TRP A 437 7.45 2.02 -2.54
CA TRP A 437 8.76 1.42 -2.79
C TRP A 437 9.40 1.94 -4.07
N ARG A 438 10.37 2.85 -3.96
CA ARG A 438 11.20 3.36 -5.06
C ARG A 438 12.65 3.48 -4.59
N PRO A 439 13.64 3.33 -5.48
CA PRO A 439 15.01 3.56 -5.09
C PRO A 439 15.20 5.03 -4.70
N GLY A 440 15.94 5.29 -3.63
CA GLY A 440 16.14 6.63 -3.09
C GLY A 440 14.92 7.27 -2.40
N ALA A 441 13.82 6.53 -2.20
CA ALA A 441 12.68 6.97 -1.39
C ALA A 441 12.96 6.91 0.12
N VAL A 442 14.00 7.64 0.55
CA VAL A 442 14.52 7.70 1.94
C VAL A 442 13.40 8.02 2.94
N TRP A 443 12.45 8.87 2.54
CA TRP A 443 11.33 9.26 3.38
C TRP A 443 10.44 8.06 3.74
N VAL A 444 10.25 7.08 2.84
CA VAL A 444 9.46 5.87 3.13
C VAL A 444 10.11 5.05 4.23
N TRP A 445 11.43 4.85 4.12
CA TRP A 445 12.20 4.10 5.11
C TRP A 445 12.11 4.73 6.51
N TRP A 446 12.39 6.04 6.62
CA TRP A 446 12.33 6.73 7.90
C TRP A 446 10.92 6.81 8.48
N SER A 447 9.91 6.97 7.64
CA SER A 447 8.52 7.01 8.10
C SER A 447 8.11 5.68 8.70
N LEU A 448 8.48 4.56 8.07
CA LEU A 448 8.20 3.21 8.58
C LEU A 448 9.03 2.89 9.82
N ALA A 449 10.30 3.34 9.88
CA ALA A 449 11.15 3.16 11.06
C ALA A 449 10.61 3.93 12.29
N VAL A 450 10.25 5.20 12.12
CA VAL A 450 9.69 6.03 13.21
C VAL A 450 8.30 5.54 13.59
N ALA A 451 7.46 5.14 12.63
CA ALA A 451 6.18 4.48 12.90
C ALA A 451 6.36 3.21 13.73
N ALA A 452 7.30 2.33 13.35
CA ALA A 452 7.59 1.11 14.10
C ALA A 452 8.05 1.42 15.54
N ALA A 453 8.94 2.40 15.71
CA ALA A 453 9.42 2.81 17.02
C ALA A 453 8.27 3.37 17.89
N THR A 454 7.50 4.31 17.36
CA THR A 454 6.41 4.96 18.10
C THR A 454 5.22 4.06 18.37
N GLY A 455 4.99 3.02 17.57
CA GLY A 455 3.96 2.01 17.80
C GLY A 455 4.41 0.91 18.76
N PHE A 456 5.53 0.24 18.47
CA PHE A 456 5.95 -0.94 19.23
C PHE A 456 6.63 -0.61 20.57
N LEU A 457 7.43 0.46 20.65
CA LEU A 457 8.19 0.74 21.88
C LEU A 457 7.27 1.07 23.07
N PRO A 458 6.26 1.94 22.96
CA PRO A 458 5.34 2.20 24.08
C PRO A 458 4.61 0.92 24.52
N ALA A 459 4.17 0.10 23.56
CA ALA A 459 3.50 -1.17 23.84
C ALA A 459 4.40 -2.11 24.67
N VAL A 460 5.64 -2.34 24.24
CA VAL A 460 6.56 -3.22 24.97
C VAL A 460 6.91 -2.66 26.35
N LEU A 461 7.17 -1.35 26.45
CA LEU A 461 7.58 -0.71 27.70
C LEU A 461 6.46 -0.74 28.73
N VAL A 462 5.22 -0.43 28.34
CA VAL A 462 4.09 -0.40 29.30
C VAL A 462 3.77 -1.81 29.78
N HIS A 463 3.70 -2.81 28.89
CA HIS A 463 3.45 -4.21 29.30
C HIS A 463 4.54 -4.74 30.24
N SER A 464 5.80 -4.40 29.97
CA SER A 464 6.91 -4.77 30.86
C SER A 464 6.82 -4.05 32.21
N GLY A 465 6.46 -2.77 32.21
CA GLY A 465 6.36 -1.95 33.42
C GLY A 465 5.22 -2.35 34.35
N ILE A 466 4.10 -2.86 33.81
CA ILE A 466 2.95 -3.33 34.59
C ILE A 466 2.97 -4.85 34.86
N HIS A 467 4.01 -5.55 34.39
CA HIS A 467 4.15 -7.01 34.45
C HIS A 467 3.02 -7.79 33.75
N TYR A 468 2.40 -7.21 32.72
CA TYR A 468 1.44 -7.90 31.86
C TYR A 468 2.18 -8.54 30.68
N THR A 469 2.93 -9.61 30.96
CA THR A 469 3.89 -10.21 30.02
C THR A 469 3.48 -11.59 29.52
N ASP A 470 2.17 -11.83 29.35
CA ASP A 470 1.70 -13.08 28.75
C ASP A 470 2.31 -13.28 27.35
N PHE A 471 2.82 -14.49 27.10
CA PHE A 471 3.56 -14.78 25.88
C PHE A 471 2.67 -14.70 24.64
N TRP A 472 1.46 -15.25 24.69
CA TRP A 472 0.57 -15.27 23.53
C TRP A 472 -0.01 -13.90 23.23
N HIS A 473 -0.25 -13.11 24.28
CA HIS A 473 -0.64 -11.70 24.18
C HIS A 473 0.43 -10.85 23.48
N LEU A 474 1.71 -11.03 23.82
CA LEU A 474 2.83 -10.26 23.26
C LEU A 474 3.45 -10.85 21.99
N ALA A 475 3.18 -12.12 21.65
CA ALA A 475 3.76 -12.78 20.48
C ALA A 475 3.52 -12.01 19.16
N PRO A 476 2.33 -11.46 18.85
CA PRO A 476 2.12 -10.65 17.66
C PRO A 476 2.99 -9.39 17.62
N VAL A 477 3.24 -8.76 18.77
CA VAL A 477 4.09 -7.58 18.90
C VAL A 477 5.54 -7.94 18.58
N TYR A 478 6.07 -9.02 19.17
CA TYR A 478 7.43 -9.47 18.91
C TYR A 478 7.65 -9.91 17.46
N ALA A 479 6.68 -10.62 16.88
CA ALA A 479 6.71 -10.98 15.46
C ALA A 479 6.71 -9.72 14.57
N GLY A 480 5.86 -8.73 14.89
CA GLY A 480 5.80 -7.44 14.21
C GLY A 480 7.12 -6.68 14.25
N ILE A 481 7.77 -6.63 15.42
CA ILE A 481 9.11 -6.02 15.58
C ILE A 481 10.14 -6.74 14.72
N GLY A 482 10.20 -8.08 14.78
CA GLY A 482 11.16 -8.88 14.03
C GLY A 482 11.03 -8.71 12.51
N PHE A 483 9.80 -8.81 11.99
CA PHE A 483 9.52 -8.62 10.57
C PHE A 483 9.80 -7.18 10.11
N THR A 484 9.50 -6.19 10.96
CA THR A 484 9.74 -4.79 10.63
C THR A 484 11.23 -4.45 10.62
N ALA A 485 11.98 -4.90 11.62
CA ALA A 485 13.42 -4.70 11.69
C ALA A 485 14.13 -5.36 10.51
N LEU A 486 13.81 -6.62 10.20
CA LEU A 486 14.38 -7.31 9.05
C LEU A 486 13.94 -6.65 7.73
N GLY A 487 12.68 -6.24 7.62
CA GLY A 487 12.15 -5.56 6.43
C GLY A 487 12.84 -4.23 6.15
N LEU A 488 13.07 -3.42 7.18
CA LEU A 488 13.82 -2.17 7.09
C LEU A 488 15.30 -2.41 6.78
N ALA A 489 15.94 -3.41 7.39
CA ALA A 489 17.33 -3.74 7.11
C ALA A 489 17.56 -4.17 5.66
N LEU A 490 16.71 -5.06 5.13
CA LEU A 490 16.82 -5.55 3.75
C LEU A 490 16.51 -4.48 2.70
N SER A 491 15.71 -3.47 3.06
CA SER A 491 15.28 -2.41 2.15
C SER A 491 16.16 -1.16 2.20
N TYR A 492 16.97 -1.01 3.24
CA TYR A 492 17.82 0.17 3.45
C TYR A 492 18.71 0.50 2.24
N PRO A 493 19.50 -0.43 1.66
CA PRO A 493 20.39 -0.08 0.54
C PRO A 493 19.64 0.46 -0.69
N TYR A 494 18.41 0.01 -0.90
CA TYR A 494 17.57 0.41 -2.03
C TYR A 494 16.82 1.72 -1.78
N LEU A 495 16.10 1.82 -0.65
CA LEU A 495 15.31 3.02 -0.32
C LEU A 495 16.21 4.21 0.03
N CYS A 496 17.41 3.96 0.58
CA CYS A 496 18.38 4.99 0.92
C CYS A 496 19.50 5.15 -0.13
N ALA A 497 19.33 4.57 -1.33
CA ALA A 497 20.25 4.76 -2.43
C ALA A 497 20.39 6.25 -2.78
N ARG A 498 21.63 6.73 -2.86
CA ARG A 498 21.94 8.07 -3.42
C ARG A 498 22.14 7.92 -4.92
N GLY A 499 21.52 8.80 -5.71
CA GLY A 499 21.71 8.78 -7.15
C GLY A 499 23.17 8.98 -7.51
N THR A 500 23.78 8.01 -8.17
CA THR A 500 25.04 8.22 -8.89
C THR A 500 24.72 9.03 -10.13
N THR A 501 25.09 10.31 -10.14
CA THR A 501 25.17 11.09 -11.37
C THR A 501 26.19 10.38 -12.25
N VAL A 502 25.74 9.66 -13.27
CA VAL A 502 26.63 9.20 -14.34
C VAL A 502 27.02 10.46 -15.10
N VAL A 503 28.17 11.04 -14.73
CA VAL A 503 28.83 12.01 -15.58
C VAL A 503 29.22 11.23 -16.83
N ALA A 504 28.45 11.40 -17.91
CA ALA A 504 28.86 10.93 -19.22
C ALA A 504 30.21 11.59 -19.53
N CYS A 505 31.30 10.83 -19.40
CA CYS A 505 32.61 11.25 -19.82
C CYS A 505 32.53 11.40 -21.34
N ARG A 506 32.34 12.62 -21.83
CA ARG A 506 32.53 12.94 -23.24
C ARG A 506 34.00 12.68 -23.55
N THR A 507 34.28 11.64 -24.33
CA THR A 507 35.56 11.48 -25.01
C THR A 507 35.82 12.72 -25.86
N PRO A 508 36.96 13.42 -25.70
CA PRO A 508 37.36 14.44 -26.65
C PRO A 508 37.77 13.73 -27.95
N GLY A 509 36.95 13.89 -28.99
CA GLY A 509 37.32 13.55 -30.35
C GLY A 509 38.30 14.58 -30.88
N ASN A 510 39.42 14.09 -31.41
CA ASN A 510 40.53 14.83 -31.97
C ASN A 510 40.11 15.74 -33.13
N ALA A 511 40.79 16.88 -33.21
CA ALA A 511 40.93 17.73 -34.38
C ALA A 511 41.70 17.05 -35.51
#